data_AF-A0A355FJL3-F1
#
_entry.id   AF-A0A355FJL3-F1
#
_cell.length_a   1.000
_cell.length_b   1.000
_cell.length_c   1.000
_cell.angle_alpha   90.00
_cell.angle_beta   90.00
_cell.angle_gamma   90.00
#
_symmetry.space_group_name_H-M   'P 1'
#
loop_
_entity.id
_entity.type
_entity.pdbx_description
1 polymer ?
#
loop_
_entity_poly.entity_id
_entity_poly.type
_entity_poly.pdbx_seq_one_letter_code
_entity_poly.pdbx_strand_id
1 'polypeptide(L)'
;MSLKLKRKTMKFRSLTSTLTVGFLGLSAIVLFITSSISMYSNFKNNRNIIAGQQQLIAREAADTVKVFIQEKIRVLSVAAYIGNLENSTATEWSITLSRLLGMEPSFRHITLLNPQQQELYTLSRTSNQTLTKLTPEVKEE
;
A
#
# COMPACT_ATOMS: atom_id res chain seq x y z
N MET A 1 -33.10 42.62 -73.01
CA MET A 1 -32.16 42.06 -72.01
C MET A 1 -32.99 41.35 -70.94
N SER A 2 -33.10 40.02 -71.00
CA SER A 2 -34.01 39.25 -70.13
C SER A 2 -33.25 38.65 -68.96
N LEU A 3 -33.39 39.22 -67.77
CA LEU A 3 -32.89 38.65 -66.51
C LEU A 3 -33.77 37.48 -66.08
N LYS A 4 -33.32 36.24 -66.34
CA LYS A 4 -33.91 35.03 -65.77
C LYS A 4 -33.48 34.89 -64.30
N LEU A 5 -34.34 35.31 -63.38
CA LEU A 5 -34.19 35.03 -61.95
C LEU A 5 -34.42 33.53 -61.69
N LYS A 6 -33.33 32.81 -61.39
CA LYS A 6 -33.33 31.40 -61.02
C LYS A 6 -33.93 31.26 -59.61
N ARG A 7 -35.23 30.94 -59.51
CA ARG A 7 -35.89 30.62 -58.22
C ARG A 7 -35.30 29.34 -57.64
N LYS A 8 -34.62 29.46 -56.50
CA LYS A 8 -34.17 28.33 -55.68
C LYS A 8 -35.41 27.69 -55.04
N THR A 9 -35.80 26.50 -55.49
CA THR A 9 -36.86 25.72 -54.86
C THR A 9 -36.36 25.21 -53.51
N MET A 10 -36.92 25.72 -52.41
CA MET A 10 -36.70 25.10 -51.10
C MET A 10 -37.45 23.77 -51.10
N LYS A 11 -36.73 22.66 -50.96
CA LYS A 11 -37.35 21.35 -50.73
C LYS A 11 -38.10 21.42 -49.40
N PHE A 12 -39.42 21.44 -49.43
CA PHE A 12 -40.24 21.26 -48.23
C PHE A 12 -39.91 19.88 -47.67
N ARG A 13 -39.30 19.82 -46.48
CA ARG A 13 -39.07 18.57 -45.77
C ARG A 13 -40.43 17.97 -45.43
N SER A 14 -40.64 16.71 -45.78
CA SER A 14 -41.87 15.98 -45.44
C SER A 14 -42.11 16.04 -43.93
N LEU A 15 -43.37 16.21 -43.52
CA LEU A 15 -43.79 16.28 -42.12
C LEU A 15 -43.26 15.08 -41.31
N THR A 16 -43.23 13.90 -41.93
CA THR A 16 -42.65 12.67 -41.39
C THR A 16 -41.18 12.82 -41.05
N SER A 17 -40.39 13.51 -41.88
CA SER A 17 -38.95 13.69 -41.65
C SER A 17 -38.67 14.59 -40.45
N THR A 18 -39.42 15.68 -40.28
CA THR A 18 -39.27 16.58 -39.12
C THR A 18 -39.70 15.88 -37.83
N LEU A 19 -40.80 15.11 -37.88
CA LEU A 19 -41.29 14.36 -36.72
C LEU A 19 -40.29 13.27 -36.28
N THR A 20 -39.73 12.50 -37.22
CA THR A 20 -38.71 11.48 -36.93
C THR A 20 -37.46 12.09 -36.30
N VAL A 21 -36.95 13.21 -36.85
CA VAL A 21 -35.76 13.88 -36.30
C VAL A 21 -36.05 14.44 -34.91
N GLY A 22 -37.22 15.04 -34.70
CA GLY A 22 -37.63 15.53 -33.37
C GLY A 22 -37.71 14.40 -32.34
N PHE A 23 -38.34 13.28 -32.71
CA PHE A 23 -38.46 12.12 -31.83
C PHE A 23 -37.09 11.50 -31.49
N LEU A 24 -36.23 11.32 -32.50
CA LEU A 24 -34.86 10.80 -32.29
C LEU A 24 -34.02 11.74 -31.45
N GLY A 25 -34.10 13.06 -31.69
CA GLY A 25 -33.38 14.06 -30.92
C GLY A 25 -33.80 14.07 -29.46
N LEU A 26 -35.11 14.10 -29.19
CA LEU A 26 -35.64 14.06 -27.83
C LEU A 26 -35.24 12.76 -27.10
N SER A 27 -35.35 11.62 -27.79
CA SER A 27 -34.97 10.32 -27.22
C SER A 27 -33.47 10.26 -26.91
N ALA A 28 -32.63 10.72 -27.83
CA ALA A 28 -31.18 10.75 -27.65
C ALA A 28 -30.77 11.66 -26.49
N ILE A 29 -31.40 12.83 -26.35
CA ILE A 29 -31.11 13.76 -25.24
C ILE A 29 -31.45 13.13 -23.90
N VAL A 30 -32.64 12.54 -23.76
CA VAL A 30 -33.05 11.89 -22.51
C VAL A 30 -32.08 10.75 -22.17
N LEU A 31 -31.76 9.91 -23.13
CA LEU A 31 -30.85 8.77 -22.94
C LEU A 31 -29.44 9.25 -22.57
N PHE A 32 -28.96 10.34 -23.19
CA PHE A 32 -27.67 10.94 -22.86
C PHE A 32 -27.61 11.46 -21.43
N ILE A 33 -28.66 12.16 -20.98
CA ILE A 33 -28.75 12.67 -19.60
C ILE A 33 -28.78 11.51 -18.60
N THR A 34 -29.65 10.53 -18.79
CA THR A 34 -29.78 9.41 -17.85
C THR A 34 -28.50 8.56 -17.81
N SER A 35 -27.86 8.36 -18.96
CA SER A 35 -26.61 7.60 -19.04
C SER A 35 -25.46 8.33 -18.36
N SER A 36 -25.37 9.65 -18.53
CA SER A 36 -24.32 10.46 -17.91
C SER A 36 -24.44 10.46 -16.38
N ILE A 37 -25.67 10.63 -15.86
CA ILE A 37 -25.94 10.56 -14.42
C ILE A 37 -25.58 9.17 -13.88
N SER A 38 -26.01 8.12 -14.57
CA SER A 38 -25.73 6.74 -14.18
C SER A 38 -24.23 6.45 -14.19
N MET A 39 -23.52 6.89 -15.23
CA MET A 39 -22.08 6.70 -15.36
C MET A 39 -21.32 7.41 -14.23
N TYR A 40 -21.68 8.65 -13.93
CA TYR A 40 -21.07 9.40 -12.83
C TYR A 40 -21.33 8.74 -11.47
N SER A 41 -22.57 8.32 -11.21
CA SER A 41 -22.94 7.64 -9.97
C SER A 41 -22.18 6.32 -9.80
N ASN A 42 -22.13 5.50 -10.84
CA ASN A 42 -21.38 4.24 -10.83
C ASN A 42 -19.88 4.48 -10.61
N PHE A 43 -19.29 5.47 -11.28
CA PHE A 43 -17.88 5.82 -11.08
C PHE A 43 -17.60 6.23 -9.64
N LYS A 44 -18.44 7.09 -9.06
CA LYS A 44 -18.32 7.53 -7.66
C LYS A 44 -18.45 6.37 -6.68
N ASN A 45 -19.46 5.50 -6.87
CA ASN A 45 -19.68 4.35 -5.99
C ASN A 45 -18.52 3.35 -6.06
N ASN A 46 -18.08 3.01 -7.28
CA ASN A 46 -16.95 2.09 -7.46
C ASN A 46 -15.67 2.65 -6.84
N ARG A 47 -15.41 3.95 -6.99
CA ARG A 47 -14.26 4.60 -6.34
C ARG A 47 -14.31 4.49 -4.83
N ASN A 48 -15.48 4.69 -4.21
CA ASN A 48 -15.63 4.57 -2.75
C ASN A 48 -15.44 3.12 -2.28
N ILE A 49 -15.95 2.14 -3.02
CA ILE A 49 -15.77 0.72 -2.73
C ILE A 49 -14.28 0.35 -2.79
N ILE A 50 -13.59 0.76 -3.87
CA ILE A 50 -12.16 0.50 -4.04
C ILE A 50 -11.34 1.17 -2.92
N ALA A 51 -11.64 2.42 -2.59
CA ALA A 51 -10.97 3.12 -1.50
C ALA A 51 -11.16 2.41 -0.15
N GLY A 52 -12.38 1.94 0.13
CA GLY A 52 -12.67 1.13 1.32
C GLY A 52 -11.88 -0.18 1.34
N GLN A 53 -11.82 -0.90 0.22
CA GLN A 53 -11.02 -2.13 0.09
C GLN A 53 -9.53 -1.86 0.28
N GLN A 54 -8.99 -0.79 -0.31
CA GLN A 54 -7.60 -0.39 -0.13
C GLN A 54 -7.29 -0.06 1.31
N GLN A 55 -8.19 0.62 2.02
CA GLN A 55 -8.03 0.91 3.45
C GLN A 55 -8.01 -0.38 4.29
N LEU A 56 -8.88 -1.35 3.97
CA LEU A 56 -8.89 -2.65 4.66
C LEU A 56 -7.59 -3.42 4.45
N ILE A 57 -7.11 -3.50 3.21
CA ILE A 57 -5.82 -4.14 2.87
C ILE A 57 -4.66 -3.44 3.59
N ALA A 58 -4.64 -2.11 3.58
CA ALA A 58 -3.60 -1.33 4.26
C ALA A 58 -3.61 -1.58 5.77
N ARG A 59 -4.80 -1.66 6.38
CA ARG A 59 -4.95 -1.97 7.80
C ARG A 59 -4.51 -3.39 8.12
N GLU A 60 -4.92 -4.38 7.33
CA GLU A 60 -4.53 -5.77 7.50
C GLU A 60 -3.02 -5.96 7.37
N ALA A 61 -2.39 -5.30 6.39
CA ALA A 61 -0.94 -5.30 6.25
C ALA A 61 -0.25 -4.64 7.45
N ALA A 62 -0.75 -3.50 7.93
CA ALA A 62 -0.21 -2.81 9.10
C ALA A 62 -0.34 -3.66 10.37
N ASP A 63 -1.50 -4.28 10.59
CA ASP A 63 -1.75 -5.15 11.73
C ASP A 63 -0.88 -6.42 11.66
N THR A 64 -0.70 -7.00 10.47
CA THR A 64 0.19 -8.15 10.26
C THR A 64 1.64 -7.81 10.63
N VAL A 65 2.17 -6.68 10.15
CA VAL A 65 3.54 -6.24 10.48
C VAL A 65 3.65 -5.91 11.97
N LYS A 66 2.66 -5.26 12.55
CA LYS A 66 2.62 -4.94 13.98
C LYS A 66 2.69 -6.21 14.83
N VAL A 67 1.83 -7.19 14.54
CA VAL A 67 1.81 -8.47 15.28
C VAL A 67 3.15 -9.19 15.11
N PHE A 68 3.68 -9.24 13.90
CA PHE A 68 4.99 -9.84 13.64
C PHE A 68 6.10 -9.20 14.48
N ILE A 69 6.22 -7.86 14.46
CA ILE A 69 7.25 -7.14 15.22
C ILE A 69 7.05 -7.34 16.73
N GLN A 70 5.81 -7.25 17.23
CA GLN A 70 5.50 -7.46 18.64
C GLN A 70 5.87 -8.86 19.12
N GLU A 71 5.61 -9.89 18.31
CA GLU A 71 6.02 -11.26 18.59
C GLU A 71 7.55 -11.37 18.68
N LYS A 72 8.29 -10.75 17.75
CA LYS A 72 9.76 -10.78 17.76
C LYS A 72 10.35 -10.06 18.97
N ILE A 73 9.80 -8.91 19.35
CA ILE A 73 10.21 -8.21 20.57
C ILE A 73 9.92 -9.07 21.80
N ARG A 74 8.78 -9.77 21.86
CA ARG A 74 8.45 -10.66 22.97
C ARG A 74 9.41 -11.84 23.07
N VAL A 75 9.79 -12.44 21.94
CA VAL A 75 10.78 -13.52 21.92
C VAL A 75 12.14 -13.02 22.44
N LEU A 76 12.58 -11.82 22.02
CA LEU A 76 13.80 -11.20 22.53
C LEU A 76 13.74 -10.91 24.04
N SER A 77 12.62 -10.36 24.54
CA SER A 77 12.49 -10.02 25.95
C SER A 77 12.49 -11.26 26.84
N VAL A 78 11.82 -12.33 26.43
CA VAL A 78 11.83 -13.62 27.14
C VAL A 78 13.23 -14.22 27.15
N ALA A 79 13.94 -14.18 26.02
CA ALA A 79 15.31 -14.69 25.94
C ALA A 79 16.27 -13.87 26.82
N ALA A 80 16.13 -12.54 26.85
CA ALA A 80 16.93 -11.67 27.71
C ALA A 80 16.67 -11.93 29.20
N TYR A 81 15.40 -12.10 29.58
CA TYR A 81 14.99 -12.37 30.95
C TYR A 81 15.46 -13.75 31.45
N ILE A 82 15.17 -14.81 30.69
CA ILE A 82 15.53 -16.18 31.06
C ILE A 82 17.06 -16.38 30.98
N GLY A 83 17.71 -15.76 30.00
CA GLY A 83 19.16 -15.84 29.81
C GLY A 83 19.97 -15.07 30.85
N ASN A 84 19.32 -14.22 31.67
CA ASN A 84 19.99 -13.33 32.63
C ASN A 84 21.21 -12.61 32.03
N LEU A 85 21.02 -12.05 30.82
CA LEU A 85 22.13 -11.57 29.98
C LEU A 85 22.98 -10.47 30.64
N GLU A 86 22.41 -9.76 31.63
CA GLU A 86 23.10 -8.72 32.38
C GLU A 86 24.19 -9.26 33.32
N ASN A 87 23.97 -10.44 33.91
CA ASN A 87 24.86 -11.01 34.93
C ASN A 87 25.63 -12.25 34.43
N SER A 88 25.41 -12.66 33.18
CA SER A 88 26.02 -13.86 32.62
C SER A 88 27.35 -13.57 31.93
N THR A 89 28.11 -14.63 31.69
CA THR A 89 29.42 -14.60 31.02
C THR A 89 29.30 -14.62 29.49
N ALA A 90 30.38 -14.29 28.78
CA ALA A 90 30.42 -14.35 27.32
C ALA A 90 30.11 -15.75 26.75
N THR A 91 30.48 -16.82 27.46
CA THR A 91 30.16 -18.21 27.06
C THR A 91 28.65 -18.47 27.16
N GLU A 92 28.00 -17.97 28.20
CA GLU A 92 26.55 -18.11 28.40
C GLU A 92 25.76 -17.23 27.42
N TRP A 93 26.27 -16.04 27.08
CA TRP A 93 25.73 -15.22 25.99
C TRP A 93 25.75 -15.99 24.67
N SER A 94 26.89 -16.58 24.31
CA SER A 94 27.04 -17.38 23.09
C SER A 94 26.01 -18.49 23.00
N ILE A 95 25.85 -19.29 24.07
CA ILE A 95 24.88 -20.39 24.11
C ILE A 95 23.45 -19.88 23.97
N THR A 96 23.08 -18.86 24.74
CA THR A 96 21.72 -18.31 24.76
C THR A 96 21.34 -17.68 23.43
N LEU A 97 22.22 -16.84 22.87
CA LEU A 97 21.98 -16.16 21.60
C LEU A 97 22.03 -17.13 20.42
N SER A 98 22.87 -18.18 20.47
CA SER A 98 22.87 -19.24 19.44
C SER A 98 21.57 -20.04 19.43
N ARG A 99 21.03 -20.37 20.61
CA ARG A 99 19.72 -21.03 20.73
C ARG A 99 18.61 -20.14 20.20
N LEU A 100 18.63 -18.85 20.55
CA LEU A 100 17.66 -17.88 20.08
C LEU A 100 17.68 -17.76 18.55
N LEU A 101 18.86 -17.63 17.96
CA LEU A 101 19.06 -17.56 16.52
C LEU A 101 18.70 -18.88 15.80
N GLY A 102 18.83 -20.02 16.48
CA GLY A 102 18.39 -21.32 15.99
C GLY A 102 16.86 -21.47 16.01
N MET A 103 16.21 -20.97 17.06
CA MET A 103 14.77 -21.12 17.31
C MET A 103 13.92 -20.14 16.50
N GLU A 104 14.39 -18.92 16.27
CA GLU A 104 13.64 -17.87 15.58
C GLU A 104 14.28 -17.56 14.21
N PRO A 105 13.75 -18.13 13.11
CA PRO A 105 14.39 -18.00 11.81
C PRO A 105 14.39 -16.59 11.23
N SER A 106 13.48 -15.73 11.69
CA SER A 106 13.43 -14.33 11.24
C SER A 106 14.61 -13.49 11.77
N PHE A 107 15.26 -13.93 12.86
CA PHE A 107 16.50 -13.33 13.32
C PHE A 107 17.64 -13.80 12.44
N ARG A 108 18.15 -12.90 11.59
CA ARG A 108 19.37 -13.15 10.81
C ARG A 108 20.62 -12.79 11.58
N HIS A 109 20.50 -11.78 12.44
CA HIS A 109 21.57 -11.16 13.19
C HIS A 109 21.08 -10.73 14.56
N ILE A 110 21.88 -10.94 15.61
CA ILE A 110 21.58 -10.56 16.98
C ILE A 110 22.84 -9.97 17.61
N THR A 111 22.73 -8.77 18.18
CA THR A 111 23.82 -8.09 18.88
C THR A 111 23.38 -7.73 20.29
N LEU A 112 24.24 -8.05 21.25
CA LEU A 112 24.11 -7.65 22.64
C LEU A 112 24.88 -6.34 22.84
N LEU A 113 24.21 -5.33 23.39
CA LEU A 113 24.78 -4.03 23.69
C LEU A 113 24.85 -3.81 25.20
N ASN A 114 25.83 -3.01 25.64
CA ASN A 114 25.84 -2.47 27.00
C ASN A 114 24.93 -1.21 27.12
N PRO A 115 24.70 -0.67 28.33
CA PRO A 115 23.91 0.55 28.51
C PRO A 115 24.47 1.78 27.78
N GLN A 116 25.76 1.79 27.44
CA GLN A 116 26.43 2.82 26.64
C GLN A 116 26.30 2.56 25.11
N GLN A 117 25.44 1.63 24.71
CA GLN A 117 25.20 1.21 23.32
C GLN A 117 26.43 0.62 22.61
N GLN A 118 27.42 0.15 23.37
CA GLN A 118 28.60 -0.52 22.82
C GLN A 118 28.32 -2.01 22.63
N GLU A 119 28.80 -2.55 21.51
CA GLU A 119 28.66 -3.97 21.19
C GLU A 119 29.48 -4.85 22.14
N LEU A 120 28.80 -5.72 22.88
CA LEU A 120 29.41 -6.72 23.76
C LEU A 120 29.60 -8.06 23.05
N TYR A 121 28.60 -8.47 22.26
CA TYR A 121 28.61 -9.74 21.56
C TYR A 121 27.72 -9.69 20.33
N THR A 122 28.10 -10.41 19.27
CA THR A 122 27.32 -10.44 18.03
C THR A 122 27.28 -11.83 17.42
N LEU A 123 26.14 -12.19 16.83
CA LEU A 123 25.92 -13.47 16.18
C LEU A 123 25.13 -13.29 14.89
N SER A 124 25.51 -14.01 13.84
CA SER A 124 24.86 -13.97 12.53
C SER A 124 24.69 -15.38 11.97
N ARG A 125 23.57 -15.65 11.28
CA ARG A 125 23.38 -16.91 10.54
C ARG A 125 24.15 -16.93 9.22
N THR A 126 24.36 -15.76 8.63
CA THR A 126 25.10 -15.61 7.38
C THR A 126 26.52 -15.17 7.69
N SER A 127 27.47 -16.08 7.45
CA SER A 127 28.90 -15.78 7.46
C SER A 127 29.22 -14.87 6.28
N ASN A 128 29.85 -13.72 6.54
CA ASN A 128 30.55 -12.87 5.57
C ASN A 128 29.77 -11.77 4.82
N GLN A 129 28.64 -11.27 5.33
CA GLN A 129 28.28 -9.89 4.99
C GLN A 129 29.06 -8.99 5.94
N THR A 130 29.94 -8.14 5.40
CA THR A 130 30.70 -7.13 6.13
C THR A 130 29.74 -6.39 7.05
N LEU A 131 29.75 -6.78 8.32
CA LEU A 131 28.89 -6.21 9.34
C LEU A 131 29.39 -4.79 9.54
N THR A 132 28.64 -3.82 9.04
CA THR A 132 28.75 -2.45 9.49
C THR A 132 28.48 -2.51 10.99
N LYS A 133 29.55 -2.56 11.79
CA LYS A 133 29.47 -2.45 13.24
C LYS A 133 28.59 -1.23 13.55
N LEU A 134 27.71 -1.35 14.52
CA LEU A 134 26.89 -0.25 14.99
C LEU A 134 27.84 0.82 15.52
N THR A 135 28.19 1.77 14.65
CA THR A 135 28.92 2.98 15.05
C THR A 135 28.00 3.79 15.94
N PRO A 136 28.48 4.34 17.06
CA PRO A 136 27.69 5.29 17.83
C PRO A 136 27.26 6.41 16.87
N GLU A 137 25.96 6.66 16.77
CA GLU A 137 25.44 7.79 16.00
C GLU A 137 26.12 9.05 16.52
N VAL A 138 26.95 9.66 15.69
CA VAL A 138 27.50 10.98 15.95
C VAL A 138 26.31 11.94 15.93
N LYS A 139 25.89 12.37 17.12
CA LYS A 139 25.11 13.61 17.26
C LYS A 139 25.98 14.73 16.71
N GLU A 140 25.76 15.11 15.47
CA GLU A 140 26.17 16.43 15.01
C GLU A 140 25.09 17.43 15.46
N GLU A 141 25.51 18.34 16.35
CA GLU A 141 24.78 19.56 16.72
C GLU A 141 24.85 20.60 15.60
#